data_AF-A0A1F5FND1-F1
#
_entry.id   AF-A0A1F5FND1-F1
#
_cell.length_a   1.000
_cell.length_b   1.000
_cell.length_c   1.000
_cell.angle_alpha   90.00
_cell.angle_beta   90.00
_cell.angle_gamma   90.00
#
_symmetry.space_group_name_H-M   'P 1'
#
loop_
_entity.id
_entity.type
_entity.pdbx_description
1 polymer ?
#
loop_
_entity_poly.entity_id
_entity_poly.type
_entity_poly.pdbx_seq_one_letter_code
_entity_poly.pdbx_strand_id
1 'polypeptide(L)'
;MPNRQEWSRRWHGSIRHGGGGSTYGEGYDGGRVGYSRFGEFACRIGDQGEMTATFPDVGVMCGYDDEERLIFICVDVACFLGNLGEESLDKMADKGENILDLSRDLEAKDQVLFLTVFPAISRLAVETRDDVGLVSEDVITNIDLAKGFDGLIRYCGSEIAYHTRKLGDEMLVSIGEQDETRRTLVPVSVSNTVDYMTELETGTPKRYWKLADKIILNRK
;
A
#
# COMPACT_ATOMS: atom_id res chain seq x y z
N MET A 1 -15.20 -12.11 17.19
CA MET A 1 -13.88 -12.75 17.18
C MET A 1 -13.11 -12.13 16.03
N PRO A 2 -12.03 -11.36 16.25
CA PRO A 2 -11.36 -10.70 15.13
C PRO A 2 -10.29 -11.63 14.55
N ASN A 3 -10.58 -12.19 13.38
CA ASN A 3 -9.61 -12.91 12.58
C ASN A 3 -8.91 -11.87 11.67
N ARG A 4 -7.70 -11.44 12.05
CA ARG A 4 -6.90 -10.40 11.35
C ARG A 4 -5.61 -11.00 10.76
N GLN A 5 -5.63 -12.27 10.37
CA GLN A 5 -4.41 -13.08 10.42
C GLN A 5 -3.89 -13.69 9.12
N GLU A 6 -4.21 -13.15 7.94
CA GLU A 6 -3.71 -13.79 6.70
C GLU A 6 -2.83 -12.92 5.81
N TRP A 7 -2.71 -11.62 6.08
CA TRP A 7 -1.60 -10.79 5.56
C TRP A 7 -0.43 -10.69 6.52
N SER A 8 -0.68 -10.97 7.81
CA SER A 8 0.36 -11.11 8.83
C SER A 8 1.15 -12.43 8.74
N ARG A 9 0.74 -13.39 7.88
CA ARG A 9 1.42 -14.71 7.77
C ARG A 9 2.79 -14.69 7.10
N ARG A 10 3.26 -13.56 6.55
CA ARG A 10 4.67 -13.39 6.11
C ARG A 10 5.50 -12.41 6.94
N TRP A 11 4.92 -11.78 7.96
CA TRP A 11 5.67 -10.93 8.91
C TRP A 11 5.20 -11.21 10.34
N HIS A 12 5.79 -12.20 11.00
CA HIS A 12 5.62 -12.45 12.43
C HIS A 12 6.85 -11.95 13.24
N GLY A 13 7.28 -10.70 13.07
CA GLY A 13 8.37 -10.18 13.91
C GLY A 13 7.95 -10.02 15.38
N SER A 14 8.72 -10.56 16.33
CA SER A 14 8.49 -10.28 17.76
C SER A 14 9.14 -8.94 18.14
N ILE A 15 8.34 -7.95 18.56
CA ILE A 15 8.85 -6.68 19.09
C ILE A 15 9.41 -6.92 20.50
N ARG A 16 10.72 -6.73 20.68
CA ARG A 16 11.33 -6.72 22.02
C ARG A 16 11.37 -5.30 22.54
N HIS A 17 10.60 -5.01 23.59
CA HIS A 17 10.69 -3.74 24.32
C HIS A 17 11.96 -3.73 25.18
N GLY A 18 13.08 -3.28 24.62
CA GLY A 18 14.24 -2.85 25.39
C GLY A 18 14.08 -1.40 25.81
N GLY A 19 14.12 -1.11 27.11
CA GLY A 19 14.11 0.26 27.62
C GLY A 19 15.23 1.08 26.98
N GLY A 20 14.86 2.15 26.27
CA GLY A 20 15.79 3.02 25.56
C GLY A 20 15.50 3.16 24.06
N GLY A 21 14.43 3.87 23.72
CA GLY A 21 14.24 4.60 22.46
C GLY A 21 14.13 3.83 21.14
N SER A 22 14.51 2.56 21.07
CA SER A 22 14.60 1.81 19.80
C SER A 22 13.47 0.79 19.71
N THR A 23 12.31 1.20 19.20
CA THR A 23 11.17 0.30 18.94
C THR A 23 11.29 -0.31 17.54
N TYR A 24 12.28 -1.19 17.36
CA TYR A 24 12.31 -2.03 16.17
C TYR A 24 12.35 -3.51 16.53
N GLY A 25 11.69 -4.32 15.71
CA GLY A 25 11.78 -5.78 15.70
C GLY A 25 12.36 -6.26 14.37
N GLU A 26 12.82 -7.50 14.30
CA GLU A 26 13.18 -8.15 13.05
C GLU A 26 11.99 -9.02 12.60
N GLY A 27 11.52 -8.81 11.37
CA GLY A 27 10.57 -9.71 10.71
C GLY A 27 11.23 -11.04 10.37
N TYR A 28 10.43 -12.10 10.19
CA TYR A 28 10.92 -13.44 9.85
C TYR A 28 11.77 -13.48 8.57
N ASP A 29 11.55 -12.55 7.64
CA ASP A 29 12.29 -12.44 6.38
C ASP A 29 13.51 -11.49 6.45
N GLY A 30 13.96 -11.13 7.66
CA GLY A 30 15.16 -10.30 7.89
C GLY A 30 14.95 -8.79 7.73
N GLY A 31 13.74 -8.33 7.42
CA GLY A 31 13.40 -6.90 7.39
C GLY A 31 13.25 -6.30 8.80
N ARG A 32 13.37 -4.98 8.92
CA ARG A 32 13.23 -4.28 10.21
C ARG A 32 11.81 -3.69 10.34
N VAL A 33 11.08 -4.07 11.40
CA VAL A 33 9.79 -3.50 11.80
C VAL A 33 10.04 -2.29 12.68
N GLY A 34 9.34 -1.19 12.47
CA GLY A 34 9.17 -0.10 13.43
C GLY A 34 7.69 0.27 13.60
N TYR A 35 7.35 0.98 14.67
CA TYR A 35 6.02 1.57 14.82
C TYR A 35 6.08 3.06 14.51
N SER A 36 5.19 3.54 13.65
CA SER A 36 5.06 4.94 13.27
C SER A 36 3.70 5.48 13.73
N ARG A 37 3.45 6.77 13.51
CA ARG A 37 2.10 7.33 13.72
C ARG A 37 1.04 6.77 12.77
N PHE A 38 1.45 6.06 11.72
CA PHE A 38 0.59 5.39 10.74
C PHE A 38 0.37 3.91 11.07
N GLY A 39 0.79 3.46 12.26
CA GLY A 39 0.76 2.05 12.65
C GLY A 39 2.10 1.37 12.37
N GLU A 40 2.02 0.06 12.12
CA GLU A 40 3.16 -0.77 11.77
C GLU A 40 3.81 -0.30 10.46
N PHE A 41 5.13 -0.17 10.48
CA PHE A 41 5.95 0.18 9.33
C PHE A 41 7.11 -0.79 9.24
N ALA A 42 7.22 -1.50 8.13
CA ALA A 42 8.35 -2.38 7.86
C ALA A 42 9.16 -1.82 6.71
N CYS A 43 10.49 -1.93 6.79
CA CYS A 43 11.34 -1.72 5.62
C CYS A 43 12.42 -2.79 5.51
N ARG A 44 12.78 -3.10 4.26
CA ARG A 44 13.83 -4.04 3.89
C ARG A 44 14.68 -3.42 2.79
N ILE A 45 15.99 -3.46 2.95
CA ILE A 45 16.94 -3.15 1.88
C ILE A 45 17.42 -4.48 1.29
N GLY A 46 17.30 -4.64 -0.02
CA GLY A 46 17.83 -5.78 -0.77
C GLY A 46 19.33 -5.66 -1.00
N ASP A 47 19.93 -6.73 -1.51
CA ASP A 47 21.38 -6.80 -1.70
C ASP A 47 21.90 -5.83 -2.78
N GLN A 48 21.03 -5.35 -3.67
CA GLN A 48 21.37 -4.36 -4.71
C GLN A 48 21.07 -2.92 -4.28
N GLY A 49 20.71 -2.72 -3.01
CA GLY A 49 20.41 -1.40 -2.44
C GLY A 49 18.94 -1.00 -2.53
N GLU A 50 18.09 -1.77 -3.23
CA GLU A 50 16.67 -1.46 -3.38
C GLU A 50 15.92 -1.54 -2.05
N MET A 51 15.10 -0.54 -1.75
CA MET A 51 14.30 -0.51 -0.52
C MET A 51 12.85 -0.90 -0.82
N THR A 52 12.31 -1.86 -0.07
CA THR A 52 10.87 -2.09 0.05
C THR A 52 10.37 -1.55 1.38
N ALA A 53 9.32 -0.74 1.34
CA ALA A 53 8.61 -0.21 2.48
C ALA A 53 7.17 -0.77 2.50
N THR A 54 6.68 -1.14 3.68
CA THR A 54 5.36 -1.73 3.87
C THR A 54 4.66 -1.06 5.04
N PHE A 55 3.39 -0.72 4.84
CA PHE A 55 2.45 -0.17 5.81
C PHE A 55 1.27 -1.14 5.93
N PRO A 56 1.42 -2.24 6.70
CA PRO A 56 0.41 -3.30 6.75
C PRO A 56 -0.94 -2.81 7.23
N ASP A 57 -0.95 -1.93 8.24
CA ASP A 57 -2.18 -1.36 8.80
C ASP A 57 -2.92 -0.47 7.79
N VAL A 58 -2.24 0.03 6.75
CA VAL A 58 -2.83 0.87 5.70
C VAL A 58 -3.14 0.05 4.45
N GLY A 59 -2.54 -1.12 4.27
CA GLY A 59 -2.64 -1.91 3.03
C GLY A 59 -1.79 -1.36 1.88
N VAL A 60 -0.64 -0.74 2.18
CA VAL A 60 0.21 -0.09 1.18
C VAL A 60 1.64 -0.63 1.24
N MET A 61 2.22 -0.86 0.06
CA MET A 61 3.62 -1.23 -0.10
C MET A 61 4.24 -0.43 -1.24
N CYS A 62 5.48 -0.01 -1.09
CA CYS A 62 6.22 0.68 -2.16
C CYS A 62 7.67 0.21 -2.24
N GLY A 63 8.24 0.29 -3.43
CA GLY A 63 9.63 -0.06 -3.70
C GLY A 63 10.38 1.11 -4.30
N TYR A 64 11.62 1.29 -3.86
CA TYR A 64 12.55 2.31 -4.34
C TYR A 64 13.83 1.66 -4.86
N ASP A 65 14.40 2.18 -5.95
CA ASP A 65 15.68 1.74 -6.49
C ASP A 65 16.85 2.30 -5.69
N ASP A 66 18.07 1.90 -6.06
CA ASP A 66 19.35 2.37 -5.52
C ASP A 66 19.63 3.85 -5.84
N GLU A 67 18.92 4.41 -6.84
CA GLU A 67 18.86 5.85 -7.13
C GLU A 67 17.76 6.58 -6.34
N GLU A 68 17.17 5.93 -5.34
CA GLU A 68 16.16 6.45 -4.43
C GLU A 68 14.81 6.77 -5.07
N ARG A 69 14.54 6.29 -6.28
CA ARG A 69 13.31 6.57 -7.04
C ARG A 69 12.28 5.47 -6.88
N LEU A 70 11.01 5.87 -6.84
CA LEU A 70 9.88 4.97 -6.75
C LEU A 70 9.78 4.05 -7.99
N ILE A 71 9.96 2.75 -7.77
CA ILE A 71 9.80 1.70 -8.79
C ILE A 71 8.34 1.26 -8.86
N PHE A 72 7.70 1.08 -7.70
CA PHE A 72 6.31 0.66 -7.61
C PHE A 72 5.60 1.18 -6.36
N ILE A 73 4.29 1.35 -6.47
CA ILE A 73 3.35 1.43 -5.35
C ILE A 73 2.31 0.34 -5.56
N CYS A 74 2.03 -0.42 -4.51
CA CYS A 74 1.12 -1.53 -4.47
C CYS A 74 0.12 -1.30 -3.34
N VAL A 75 -1.18 -1.38 -3.65
CA VAL A 75 -2.26 -1.19 -2.69
C VAL A 75 -3.08 -2.47 -2.61
N ASP A 76 -3.19 -3.05 -1.42
CA ASP A 76 -4.22 -4.03 -1.12
C ASP A 76 -5.55 -3.28 -1.03
N VAL A 77 -6.39 -3.48 -2.05
CA VAL A 77 -7.62 -2.73 -2.25
C VAL A 77 -8.59 -2.94 -1.08
N ALA A 78 -8.74 -4.18 -0.62
CA ALA A 78 -9.70 -4.52 0.43
C ALA A 78 -9.20 -4.05 1.80
N CYS A 79 -7.91 -4.22 2.10
CA CYS A 79 -7.33 -3.71 3.33
C CYS A 79 -7.40 -2.17 3.38
N PHE A 80 -7.01 -1.49 2.31
CA PHE A 80 -7.00 -0.04 2.23
C PHE A 80 -8.39 0.58 2.42
N LEU A 81 -9.40 0.03 1.74
CA LEU A 81 -10.77 0.52 1.84
C LEU A 81 -11.51 0.02 3.09
N GLY A 82 -11.16 -1.16 3.60
CA GLY A 82 -11.70 -1.72 4.83
C GLY A 82 -11.32 -0.94 6.10
N ASN A 83 -10.30 -0.09 6.02
CA ASN A 83 -9.92 0.83 7.09
C ASN A 83 -10.82 2.07 7.19
N LEU A 84 -11.76 2.26 6.27
CA LEU A 84 -12.72 3.36 6.33
C LEU A 84 -13.73 3.13 7.46
N GLY A 85 -14.00 4.18 8.24
CA GLY A 85 -15.09 4.16 9.21
C GLY A 85 -16.46 4.17 8.54
N GLU A 86 -17.48 3.73 9.26
CA GLU A 86 -18.87 3.67 8.79
C GLU A 86 -19.35 5.01 8.21
N GLU A 87 -19.06 6.13 8.89
CA GLU A 87 -19.39 7.48 8.39
C GLU A 87 -18.70 7.86 7.07
N SER A 88 -17.55 7.25 6.77
CA SER A 88 -16.82 7.46 5.51
C SER A 88 -17.40 6.58 4.42
N LEU A 89 -17.74 5.33 4.72
CA LEU A 89 -18.40 4.41 3.79
C LEU A 89 -19.76 4.98 3.34
N ASP A 90 -20.57 5.51 4.26
CA ASP A 90 -21.86 6.14 3.94
C ASP A 90 -21.77 7.31 2.94
N LYS A 91 -20.59 7.95 2.84
CA LYS A 91 -20.35 9.06 1.91
C LYS A 91 -19.87 8.60 0.55
N MET A 92 -19.48 7.33 0.39
CA MET A 92 -19.06 6.76 -0.88
C MET A 92 -20.21 6.70 -1.88
N ALA A 93 -19.88 6.56 -3.16
CA ALA A 93 -20.81 6.57 -4.28
C ALA A 93 -21.91 5.51 -4.08
N ASP A 94 -21.52 4.30 -3.70
CA ASP A 94 -22.44 3.20 -3.45
C ASP A 94 -22.54 2.87 -1.96
N LYS A 95 -22.28 3.88 -1.10
CA LYS A 95 -22.32 3.77 0.37
C LYS A 95 -21.44 2.65 0.94
N GLY A 96 -20.40 2.23 0.21
CA GLY A 96 -19.52 1.14 0.62
C GLY A 96 -20.05 -0.26 0.31
N GLU A 97 -21.17 -0.42 -0.38
CA GLU A 97 -21.74 -1.74 -0.70
C GLU A 97 -20.75 -2.58 -1.52
N ASN A 98 -20.15 -2.02 -2.58
CA ASN A 98 -19.16 -2.72 -3.40
C ASN A 98 -17.89 -3.06 -2.62
N ILE A 99 -17.47 -2.16 -1.71
CA ILE A 99 -16.29 -2.39 -0.86
C ILE A 99 -16.54 -3.55 0.12
N LEU A 100 -17.70 -3.56 0.76
CA LEU A 100 -18.07 -4.59 1.72
C LEU A 100 -18.25 -5.95 1.06
N ASP A 101 -18.89 -5.99 -0.11
CA ASP A 101 -19.05 -7.23 -0.86
C ASP A 101 -17.72 -7.75 -1.38
N LEU A 102 -16.86 -6.89 -1.95
CA LEU A 102 -15.49 -7.25 -2.32
C LEU A 102 -14.75 -7.87 -1.14
N SER A 103 -14.77 -7.20 0.01
CA SER A 103 -14.03 -7.64 1.21
C SER A 103 -14.53 -9.00 1.69
N ARG A 104 -15.85 -9.20 1.75
CA ARG A 104 -16.47 -10.47 2.14
C ARG A 104 -16.11 -11.60 1.18
N ASP A 105 -16.10 -11.32 -0.11
CA ASP A 105 -15.86 -12.33 -1.14
C ASP A 105 -14.37 -12.73 -1.21
N LEU A 106 -13.46 -11.77 -1.03
CA LEU A 106 -12.02 -12.03 -0.90
C LEU A 106 -11.71 -12.82 0.37
N GLU A 107 -12.30 -12.46 1.51
CA GLU A 107 -12.16 -13.20 2.77
C GLU A 107 -12.70 -14.63 2.65
N ALA A 108 -13.86 -14.82 2.03
CA ALA A 108 -14.44 -16.17 1.84
C ALA A 108 -13.59 -17.09 0.94
N LYS A 109 -12.68 -16.52 0.14
CA LYS A 109 -11.81 -17.22 -0.79
C LYS A 109 -10.35 -17.28 -0.33
N ASP A 110 -10.04 -16.75 0.85
CA ASP A 110 -8.66 -16.55 1.34
C ASP A 110 -7.78 -15.85 0.29
N GLN A 111 -8.37 -14.88 -0.41
CA GLN A 111 -7.80 -14.17 -1.55
C GLN A 111 -7.65 -12.70 -1.29
N VAL A 112 -6.90 -12.04 -2.18
CA VAL A 112 -6.58 -10.64 -2.01
C VAL A 112 -6.36 -9.95 -3.33
N LEU A 113 -6.79 -8.71 -3.41
CA LEU A 113 -6.76 -7.90 -4.60
C LEU A 113 -5.76 -6.75 -4.47
N PHE A 114 -4.75 -6.79 -5.32
CA PHE A 114 -3.73 -5.76 -5.43
C PHE A 114 -3.97 -4.85 -6.63
N LEU A 115 -3.80 -3.55 -6.42
CA LEU A 115 -3.57 -2.57 -7.48
C LEU A 115 -2.12 -2.09 -7.39
N THR A 116 -1.30 -2.44 -8.39
CA THR A 116 0.10 -2.05 -8.45
C THR A 116 0.36 -1.10 -9.61
N VAL A 117 1.00 0.02 -9.33
CA VAL A 117 1.46 0.98 -10.34
C VAL A 117 2.97 0.97 -10.37
N PHE A 118 3.54 0.86 -11.56
CA PHE A 118 4.97 0.89 -11.84
C PHE A 118 5.30 2.17 -12.63
N PRO A 119 5.61 3.30 -11.95
CA PRO A 119 5.70 4.60 -12.60
C PRO A 119 6.82 4.70 -13.62
N ALA A 120 7.97 4.05 -13.37
CA ALA A 120 9.14 4.12 -14.23
C ALA A 120 8.91 3.51 -15.63
N ILE A 121 8.01 2.54 -15.73
CA ILE A 121 7.71 1.82 -16.98
C ILE A 121 6.28 2.06 -17.48
N SER A 122 5.56 3.03 -16.91
CA SER A 122 4.18 3.35 -17.26
C SER A 122 3.27 2.11 -17.35
N ARG A 123 3.34 1.25 -16.34
CA ARG A 123 2.55 0.01 -16.23
C ARG A 123 1.69 0.03 -14.97
N LEU A 124 0.52 -0.56 -15.07
CA LEU A 124 -0.37 -0.87 -13.95
C LEU A 124 -0.76 -2.34 -14.04
N ALA A 125 -0.87 -2.99 -12.89
CA ALA A 125 -1.33 -4.37 -12.77
C ALA A 125 -2.41 -4.45 -11.70
N VAL A 126 -3.47 -5.19 -11.99
CA VAL A 126 -4.49 -5.59 -11.03
C VAL A 126 -4.36 -7.10 -10.86
N GLU A 127 -4.06 -7.54 -9.65
CA GLU A 127 -3.75 -8.94 -9.37
C GLU A 127 -4.60 -9.47 -8.24
N THR A 128 -5.16 -10.67 -8.42
CA THR A 128 -5.70 -11.43 -7.29
C THR A 128 -4.70 -12.51 -6.90
N ARG A 129 -4.41 -12.66 -5.61
CA ARG A 129 -3.49 -13.67 -5.08
C ARG A 129 -4.13 -14.45 -3.93
N ASP A 130 -3.73 -15.71 -3.78
CA ASP A 130 -4.03 -16.58 -2.65
C ASP A 130 -2.72 -17.05 -1.96
N ASP A 131 -2.82 -18.05 -1.09
CA ASP A 131 -1.68 -18.64 -0.39
C ASP A 131 -0.72 -19.41 -1.32
N VAL A 132 -1.23 -19.96 -2.43
CA VAL A 132 -0.47 -20.72 -3.43
C VAL A 132 0.23 -19.79 -4.43
N GLY A 133 -0.35 -18.64 -4.76
CA GLY A 133 0.27 -17.62 -5.60
C GLY A 133 -0.69 -16.72 -6.36
N LEU A 134 -0.40 -16.49 -7.64
CA LEU A 134 -1.19 -15.62 -8.51
C LEU A 134 -2.43 -16.37 -9.04
N VAL A 135 -3.61 -15.82 -8.76
CA VAL A 135 -4.90 -16.34 -9.21
C VAL A 135 -5.32 -15.70 -10.53
N SER A 136 -5.20 -14.38 -10.62
CA SER A 136 -5.53 -13.61 -11.82
C SER A 136 -4.66 -12.35 -11.91
N GLU A 137 -4.40 -11.92 -13.14
CA GLU A 137 -3.67 -10.68 -13.43
C GLU A 137 -4.33 -10.00 -14.63
N ASP A 138 -4.53 -8.69 -14.51
CA ASP A 138 -4.82 -7.78 -15.64
C ASP A 138 -3.72 -6.71 -15.70
N VAL A 139 -3.11 -6.54 -16.86
CA VAL A 139 -1.97 -5.64 -17.07
C VAL A 139 -2.30 -4.58 -18.09
N ILE A 140 -2.11 -3.33 -17.68
CA ILE A 140 -2.27 -2.16 -18.54
C ILE A 140 -0.89 -1.50 -18.71
N THR A 141 -0.44 -1.40 -19.96
CA THR A 141 0.83 -0.75 -20.32
C THR A 141 0.58 0.59 -21.00
N ASN A 142 1.60 1.45 -21.02
CA ASN A 142 1.59 2.77 -21.65
C ASN A 142 0.56 3.74 -21.05
N ILE A 143 0.37 3.69 -19.72
CA ILE A 143 -0.51 4.63 -19.01
C ILE A 143 0.14 6.02 -18.91
N ASP A 144 -0.65 7.07 -19.14
CA ASP A 144 -0.22 8.47 -19.03
C ASP A 144 -0.39 8.97 -17.59
N LEU A 145 0.60 8.70 -16.74
CA LEU A 145 0.56 9.11 -15.33
C LEU A 145 0.62 10.63 -15.13
N ALA A 146 1.09 11.40 -16.11
CA ALA A 146 1.16 12.86 -15.99
C ALA A 146 -0.23 13.49 -16.11
N LYS A 147 -1.04 13.01 -17.05
CA LYS A 147 -2.46 13.41 -17.17
C LYS A 147 -3.35 12.75 -16.13
N GLY A 148 -2.92 11.61 -15.61
CA GLY A 148 -3.71 10.74 -14.77
C GLY A 148 -4.39 9.66 -15.59
N PHE A 149 -4.60 8.51 -14.97
CA PHE A 149 -5.20 7.34 -15.59
C PHE A 149 -6.30 6.80 -14.70
N ASP A 150 -7.48 6.59 -15.30
CA ASP A 150 -8.68 6.14 -14.63
C ASP A 150 -9.05 4.73 -15.09
N GLY A 151 -9.55 3.92 -14.17
CA GLY A 151 -10.11 2.62 -14.52
C GLY A 151 -11.06 2.06 -13.47
N LEU A 152 -11.58 0.89 -13.80
CA LEU A 152 -12.47 0.09 -12.97
C LEU A 152 -11.89 -1.31 -12.82
N ILE A 153 -11.75 -1.77 -11.59
CA ILE A 153 -11.49 -3.17 -11.25
C ILE A 153 -12.84 -3.86 -11.15
N ARG A 154 -13.07 -4.87 -11.99
CA ARG A 154 -14.29 -5.67 -11.96
C ARG A 154 -13.99 -6.99 -11.27
N TYR A 155 -14.61 -7.22 -10.11
CA TYR A 155 -14.39 -8.43 -9.33
C TYR A 155 -15.72 -8.99 -8.84
N CYS A 156 -16.07 -10.18 -9.32
CA CYS A 156 -17.27 -10.94 -8.90
C CYS A 156 -18.60 -10.13 -8.89
N GLY A 157 -18.73 -9.14 -9.77
CA GLY A 157 -19.92 -8.29 -9.88
C GLY A 157 -19.79 -6.93 -9.18
N SER A 158 -18.80 -6.74 -8.31
CA SER A 158 -18.45 -5.45 -7.74
C SER A 158 -17.54 -4.65 -8.68
N GLU A 159 -17.76 -3.34 -8.76
CA GLU A 159 -16.90 -2.43 -9.51
C GLU A 159 -16.19 -1.45 -8.57
N ILE A 160 -14.87 -1.55 -8.50
CA ILE A 160 -14.02 -0.65 -7.71
C ILE A 160 -13.30 0.30 -8.64
N ALA A 161 -13.51 1.59 -8.45
CA ALA A 161 -12.92 2.61 -9.29
C ALA A 161 -11.53 3.01 -8.77
N TYR A 162 -10.59 3.28 -9.70
CA TYR A 162 -9.27 3.79 -9.34
C TYR A 162 -8.77 4.92 -10.25
N HIS A 163 -8.06 5.86 -9.66
CA HIS A 163 -7.36 6.93 -10.36
C HIS A 163 -5.89 6.90 -9.95
N THR A 164 -4.98 6.94 -10.91
CA THR A 164 -3.55 7.01 -10.63
C THR A 164 -2.92 8.18 -11.34
N ARG A 165 -2.05 8.92 -10.65
CA ARG A 165 -1.42 10.12 -11.20
C ARG A 165 -0.09 10.42 -10.53
N LYS A 166 0.88 10.88 -11.32
CA LYS A 166 2.11 11.48 -10.83
C LYS A 166 1.92 12.99 -10.68
N LEU A 167 2.12 13.52 -9.47
CA LEU A 167 1.96 14.94 -9.12
C LEU A 167 3.26 15.48 -8.53
N GLY A 168 4.10 16.09 -9.37
CA GLY A 168 5.40 16.61 -8.93
C GLY A 168 6.25 15.51 -8.29
N ASP A 169 6.52 15.67 -7.00
CA ASP A 169 7.35 14.76 -6.20
C ASP A 169 6.54 13.60 -5.57
N GLU A 170 5.25 13.46 -5.91
CA GLU A 170 4.37 12.44 -5.35
C GLU A 170 3.74 11.54 -6.42
N MET A 171 3.48 10.30 -6.02
CA MET A 171 2.64 9.35 -6.73
C MET A 171 1.33 9.20 -5.97
N LEU A 172 0.22 9.49 -6.66
CA LEU A 172 -1.14 9.38 -6.14
C LEU A 172 -1.79 8.13 -6.71
N VAL A 173 -2.35 7.30 -5.83
CA VAL A 173 -3.27 6.21 -6.18
C VAL A 173 -4.52 6.41 -5.35
N SER A 174 -5.65 6.61 -6.01
CA SER A 174 -6.94 6.79 -5.35
C SER A 174 -7.86 5.64 -5.72
N ILE A 175 -8.49 5.02 -4.73
CA ILE A 175 -9.33 3.84 -4.92
C ILE A 175 -10.66 4.08 -4.20
N GLY A 176 -11.77 3.59 -4.76
CA GLY A 176 -13.08 3.72 -4.14
C GLY A 176 -14.20 3.22 -5.03
N GLU A 177 -15.32 3.91 -5.00
CA GLU A 177 -16.56 3.48 -5.68
C GLU A 177 -16.99 4.48 -6.74
N GLN A 178 -17.82 3.98 -7.65
CA GLN A 178 -18.52 4.77 -8.65
C GLN A 178 -19.97 4.28 -8.73
N ASP A 179 -20.91 5.22 -8.85
CA ASP A 179 -22.29 4.98 -9.24
C ASP A 179 -22.59 5.64 -10.60
N GLU A 180 -23.84 5.64 -11.06
CA GLU A 180 -24.23 6.23 -12.35
C GLU A 180 -23.96 7.74 -12.47
N THR A 181 -23.81 8.43 -11.34
CA THR A 181 -23.81 9.90 -11.25
C THR A 181 -22.56 10.49 -10.62
N ARG A 182 -21.85 9.76 -9.76
CA ARG A 182 -20.71 10.25 -9.00
C ARG A 182 -19.67 9.15 -8.81
N ARG A 183 -18.46 9.63 -8.51
CA ARG A 183 -17.30 8.82 -8.20
C ARG A 183 -16.65 9.35 -6.95
N THR A 184 -16.40 8.47 -5.99
CA THR A 184 -15.80 8.81 -4.68
C THR A 184 -14.56 7.96 -4.48
N LEU A 185 -13.40 8.61 -4.44
CA LEU A 185 -12.11 7.94 -4.30
C LEU A 185 -11.40 8.38 -3.03
N VAL A 186 -10.75 7.43 -2.39
CA VAL A 186 -9.87 7.66 -1.25
C VAL A 186 -8.42 7.62 -1.73
N PRO A 187 -7.64 8.71 -1.58
CA PRO A 187 -6.27 8.76 -2.05
C PRO A 187 -5.28 8.16 -1.05
N VAL A 188 -4.24 7.51 -1.58
CA VAL A 188 -2.94 7.36 -0.94
C VAL A 188 -1.89 8.07 -1.80
N SER A 189 -1.05 8.87 -1.14
CA SER A 189 0.11 9.53 -1.75
C SER A 189 1.39 8.94 -1.19
N VAL A 190 2.38 8.72 -2.05
CA VAL A 190 3.75 8.38 -1.64
C VAL A 190 4.76 9.24 -2.38
N SER A 191 5.91 9.50 -1.76
CA SER A 191 7.01 10.22 -2.42
C SER A 191 7.59 9.44 -3.59
N ASN A 192 7.84 10.14 -4.70
CA ASN A 192 8.54 9.63 -5.87
C ASN A 192 10.04 9.42 -5.63
N THR A 193 10.61 10.10 -4.63
CA THR A 193 12.03 10.01 -4.26
C THR A 193 12.18 10.06 -2.74
N VAL A 194 13.02 9.19 -2.18
CA VAL A 194 13.26 9.11 -0.74
C VAL A 194 14.73 8.80 -0.44
N ASP A 195 15.44 9.73 0.20
CA ASP A 195 16.77 9.48 0.76
C ASP A 195 16.67 8.62 2.01
N TYR A 196 16.56 7.31 1.80
CA TYR A 196 16.44 6.32 2.86
C TYR A 196 17.80 5.89 3.42
N MET A 197 18.88 5.98 2.63
CA MET A 197 20.23 5.60 3.07
C MET A 197 20.70 6.52 4.20
N THR A 198 20.60 7.84 4.01
CA THR A 198 20.99 8.81 5.04
C THR A 198 20.18 8.60 6.32
N GLU A 199 18.86 8.41 6.22
CA GLU A 199 17.99 8.22 7.38
C GLU A 199 18.36 6.96 8.18
N LEU A 200 18.61 5.85 7.49
CA LEU A 200 18.91 4.57 8.13
C LEU A 200 20.29 4.57 8.80
N GLU A 201 21.26 5.28 8.24
CA GLU A 201 22.63 5.42 8.75
C GLU A 201 22.75 6.35 9.97
N THR A 202 21.82 7.30 10.16
CA THR A 202 21.89 8.30 11.25
C THR A 202 21.98 7.72 12.67
N GLY A 203 21.70 6.42 12.86
CA GLY A 203 21.67 5.77 14.17
C GLY A 203 20.59 6.33 15.11
N THR A 204 19.72 7.24 14.62
CA THR A 204 18.72 7.89 15.46
C THR A 204 17.59 6.91 15.80
N PRO A 205 17.10 6.91 17.06
CA PRO A 205 16.03 5.98 17.44
C PRO A 205 14.71 6.21 16.69
N LYS A 206 14.52 7.41 16.12
CA LYS A 206 13.33 7.80 15.34
C LYS A 206 13.46 7.64 13.82
N ARG A 207 14.57 7.08 13.31
CA ARG A 207 14.83 6.98 11.86
C ARG A 207 13.70 6.32 11.07
N TYR A 208 13.10 5.24 11.58
CA TYR A 208 11.99 4.54 10.90
C TYR A 208 10.72 5.37 10.86
N TRP A 209 10.44 6.13 11.92
CA TRP A 209 9.33 7.07 11.90
C TRP A 209 9.58 8.21 10.90
N LYS A 210 10.78 8.79 10.88
CA LYS A 210 11.14 9.81 9.88
C LYS A 210 11.03 9.28 8.45
N LEU A 211 11.47 8.05 8.23
CA LEU A 211 11.39 7.39 6.93
C LEU A 211 9.94 7.14 6.50
N ALA A 212 9.09 6.61 7.40
CA ALA A 212 7.66 6.47 7.17
C ALA A 212 6.97 7.81 6.84
N ASP A 213 7.32 8.87 7.59
CA ASP A 213 6.82 10.23 7.35
C ASP A 213 7.28 10.79 6.00
N LYS A 214 8.54 10.54 5.60
CA LYS A 214 9.06 10.91 4.29
C LYS A 214 8.27 10.22 3.18
N ILE A 215 8.06 8.91 3.30
CA ILE A 215 7.36 8.13 2.29
C ILE A 215 5.90 8.58 2.12
N ILE A 216 5.11 8.64 3.20
CA ILE A 216 3.65 8.89 3.12
C ILE A 216 3.31 10.37 2.97
N LEU A 217 4.08 11.27 3.61
CA LEU A 217 3.74 12.70 3.66
C LEU A 217 4.72 13.60 2.91
N ASN A 218 5.74 13.03 2.25
CA ASN A 218 6.72 13.80 1.49
C ASN A 218 7.39 14.93 2.30
N ARG A 219 7.59 14.69 3.61
CA ARG A 219 8.22 15.67 4.50
C ARG A 219 9.74 15.54 4.41
N LYS A 220 10.41 16.58 3.91
CA LYS A 220 11.88 16.65 3.80
C LYS A 220 12.58 16.53 5.15
#